data_AF-A0A2W6DF67-F1
#
_entry.id   AF-A0A2W6DF67-F1
#
_cell.length_a   1.000
_cell.length_b   1.000
_cell.length_c   1.000
_cell.angle_alpha   90.00
_cell.angle_beta   90.00
_cell.angle_gamma   90.00
#
_symmetry.space_group_name_H-M   'P 1'
#
loop_
_entity.id
_entity.type
_entity.pdbx_description
1 polymer ?
#
loop_
_entity_poly.entity_id
_entity_poly.type
_entity_poly.pdbx_seq_one_letter_code
_entity_poly.pdbx_strand_id
1 'polypeptide(L)' 'MILATSTGVHRVDDLRAEIEHLARLAAAVLRDHTDDAGRCAACRDAAFPCGPAYLGEQVATLLW' A
#
# COMPACT_ATOMS: atom_id res chain seq x y z
N MET A 1 11.17 11.54 20.38
CA MET A 1 9.72 11.74 20.61
C MET A 1 9.05 10.38 20.67
N ILE A 2 8.05 10.21 21.53
CA ILE A 2 7.38 8.91 21.76
C ILE A 2 5.89 9.12 21.48
N LEU A 3 5.26 8.18 20.76
CA LEU A 3 3.84 8.16 20.46
C LEU A 3 3.17 7.02 21.24
N ALA A 4 2.10 7.32 21.96
CA ALA A 4 1.24 6.31 22.57
C ALA A 4 0.02 6.09 21.67
N THR A 5 -0.21 4.84 21.28
CA THR A 5 -1.36 4.40 20.48
C THR A 5 -2.16 3.35 21.25
N SER A 6 -3.29 2.92 20.71
CA SER A 6 -4.08 1.80 21.26
C SER A 6 -3.30 0.47 21.32
N THR A 7 -2.17 0.37 20.61
CA THR A 7 -1.32 -0.82 20.55
C THR A 7 -0.05 -0.70 21.40
N GLY A 8 0.18 0.43 22.08
CA GLY A 8 1.30 0.62 23.00
C GLY A 8 2.08 1.90 22.76
N VAL A 9 3.30 1.93 23.28
CA VAL A 9 4.19 3.09 23.26
C VAL A 9 5.31 2.85 22.25
N HIS A 10 5.35 3.67 21.21
CA HIS A 10 6.27 3.51 20.08
C HIS A 10 7.23 4.69 19.99
N ARG A 11 8.50 4.44 19.68
CA ARG A 11 9.41 5.52 19.33
C ARG A 11 9.03 6.02 17.95
N VAL A 12 8.97 7.34 17.79
CA VAL A 12 8.60 7.96 16.51
C VAL A 12 9.54 7.56 15.38
N ASP A 13 10.82 7.38 15.67
CA ASP A 13 11.81 6.96 14.67
C ASP A 13 11.55 5.52 14.17
N ASP A 14 11.12 4.62 15.05
CA ASP A 14 10.80 3.24 14.70
C ASP A 14 9.52 3.21 13.84
N LEU A 15 8.49 3.96 14.24
CA LEU A 15 7.26 4.12 13.46
C LEU A 15 7.53 4.70 12.07
N ARG A 16 8.43 5.69 11.96
CA ARG A 16 8.82 6.24 10.66
C ARG A 16 9.49 5.18 9.79
N ALA A 17 10.40 4.38 10.35
CA ALA A 17 11.06 3.31 9.62
C ALA A 17 10.07 2.23 9.14
N GLU A 18 9.07 1.89 9.96
CA GLU A 18 7.99 0.97 9.59
C GLU A 18 7.12 1.53 8.46
N ILE A 19 6.71 2.80 8.53
CA ILE A 19 5.94 3.46 7.47
C ILE A 19 6.74 3.47 6.15
N GLU A 20 8.03 3.80 6.19
CA GLU A 20 8.90 3.74 5.02
C GLU A 20 9.02 2.32 4.46
N HIS A 21 9.08 1.31 5.32
CA HIS A 21 9.11 -0.08 4.91
C HIS A 21 7.80 -0.49 4.22
N LEU A 22 6.66 -0.13 4.77
CA LEU A 22 5.34 -0.35 4.17
C LEU A 22 5.22 0.36 2.81
N ALA A 23 5.69 1.59 2.68
CA ALA A 23 5.70 2.32 1.42
C ALA A 23 6.54 1.60 0.33
N ARG A 24 7.70 1.04 0.71
CA ARG A 24 8.54 0.25 -0.21
C ARG A 24 7.85 -1.06 -0.65
N LEU A 25 7.19 -1.75 0.27
CA LEU A 25 6.42 -2.95 -0.03
C LEU A 25 5.23 -2.65 -0.94
N ALA A 26 4.46 -1.59 -0.65
CA ALA A 26 3.35 -1.15 -1.48
C ALA A 26 3.84 -0.82 -2.90
N ALA A 27 4.95 -0.10 -3.04
CA ALA A 27 5.54 0.19 -4.34
C ALA A 27 6.00 -1.08 -5.08
N ALA A 28 6.53 -2.08 -4.39
CA ALA A 28 6.91 -3.36 -4.99
C ALA A 28 5.69 -4.14 -5.49
N VAL A 29 4.66 -4.27 -4.67
CA VAL A 29 3.40 -4.93 -5.05
C VAL A 29 2.75 -4.23 -6.23
N LEU A 30 2.71 -2.89 -6.24
CA LEU A 30 2.17 -2.10 -7.34
C LEU A 30 2.96 -2.31 -8.64
N ARG A 31 4.30 -2.33 -8.57
CA ARG A 31 5.14 -2.61 -9.73
C ARG A 31 4.89 -4.01 -10.29
N ASP A 32 4.83 -5.03 -9.45
CA ASP A 32 4.55 -6.41 -9.90
C ASP A 32 3.12 -6.55 -10.45
N HIS A 33 2.20 -5.70 -9.99
CA HIS A 33 0.83 -5.65 -10.46
C HIS A 33 0.67 -4.90 -11.79
N THR A 34 1.65 -4.08 -12.18
CA THR A 34 1.68 -3.36 -13.45
C THR A 34 2.65 -3.99 -14.44
N ASP A 35 2.29 -4.15 -15.71
CA ASP A 35 3.24 -4.46 -16.78
C ASP A 35 4.10 -3.23 -17.13
N ASP A 36 5.12 -3.42 -17.97
CA ASP A 36 6.03 -2.34 -18.44
C ASP A 36 5.31 -1.19 -19.17
N ALA A 37 4.04 -1.38 -19.56
CA ALA A 37 3.21 -0.39 -20.22
C ALA A 37 2.20 0.28 -19.26
N GLY A 38 2.28 0.01 -17.96
CA GLY A 38 1.38 0.58 -16.95
C GLY A 38 -0.03 -0.03 -16.95
N ARG A 39 -0.21 -1.21 -17.53
CA ARG A 39 -1.46 -1.98 -17.46
C ARG A 39 -1.41 -2.99 -16.33
N CYS A 40 -2.57 -3.46 -15.88
CA CYS A 40 -2.63 -4.53 -14.89
C CYS A 40 -2.06 -5.83 -15.49
N ALA A 41 -1.05 -6.41 -14.83
CA ALA A 41 -0.44 -7.67 -15.23
C ALA A 41 -1.40 -8.87 -15.05
N ALA A 42 -2.40 -8.74 -14.15
CA ALA A 42 -3.37 -9.80 -13.86
C ALA A 42 -4.67 -9.69 -14.68
N CYS A 43 -5.11 -8.47 -14.99
CA CYS A 43 -6.32 -8.22 -15.76
C CYS A 43 -5.95 -7.94 -17.23
N ARG A 44 -6.30 -8.86 -18.12
CA ARG A 44 -6.04 -8.71 -19.57
C ARG A 44 -6.53 -7.34 -20.07
N ASP A 45 -5.61 -6.58 -20.66
CA ASP A 45 -5.83 -5.28 -21.32
C ASP A 45 -6.43 -4.17 -20.43
N ALA A 46 -6.47 -4.33 -19.10
CA ALA A 46 -6.96 -3.30 -18.21
C ALA A 46 -5.86 -2.28 -17.85
N ALA A 47 -6.15 -0.99 -17.97
CA ALA A 47 -5.28 0.04 -17.40
C ALA A 47 -5.22 -0.10 -15.87
N PHE A 48 -4.06 0.22 -15.28
CA PHE A 48 -3.96 0.36 -13.84
C PHE A 48 -4.32 1.79 -13.39
N PRO A 49 -5.04 1.99 -12.26
CA PRO A 49 -5.63 0.97 -11.39
C PRO A 49 -6.82 0.26 -12.05
N CYS A 50 -6.80 -1.08 -12.01
CA CYS A 50 -7.92 -1.88 -12.50
C CYS A 50 -9.07 -1.90 -11.48
N GLY A 51 -10.28 -2.26 -11.91
CA GLY A 51 -11.46 -2.32 -11.03
C GLY A 51 -11.21 -3.02 -9.68
N PRO A 52 -10.60 -4.23 -9.65
CA PRO A 52 -10.24 -4.89 -8.40
C PRO A 52 -9.25 -4.11 -7.52
N ALA A 53 -8.25 -3.46 -8.11
CA ALA A 53 -7.30 -2.63 -7.36
C ALA A 53 -7.99 -1.42 -6.73
N TYR A 54 -8.90 -0.78 -7.45
CA TYR A 54 -9.71 0.34 -6.95
C TYR A 54 -10.64 -0.09 -5.81
N LEU A 55 -11.29 -1.25 -5.93
CA LEU A 55 -12.12 -1.80 -4.86
C LEU A 55 -11.29 -2.15 -3.61
N GLY A 56 -10.08 -2.69 -3.80
CA GLY A 56 -9.15 -2.95 -2.69
C GLY A 56 -8.76 -1.68 -1.93
N GLU A 57 -8.51 -0.58 -2.65
CA GLU A 57 -8.22 0.74 -2.06
C GLU A 57 -9.40 1.29 -1.25
N GLN A 58 -10.63 1.13 -1.75
CA GLN A 58 -11.83 1.54 -1.02
C GLN A 58 -12.05 0.72 0.25
N VAL A 59 -11.87 -0.61 0.18
CA VAL A 59 -12.00 -1.48 1.36
C VAL A 59 -10.95 -1.14 2.41
N ALA A 60 -9.70 -0.87 2.00
CA ALA A 60 -8.67 -0.40 2.92
C ALA A 60 -9.11 0.90 3.60
N THR A 61 -9.63 1.88 2.85
CA THR A 61 -10.11 3.16 3.38
C THR A 61 -11.24 3.03 4.41
N LEU A 62 -12.12 2.03 4.25
CA LEU A 62 -13.23 1.76 5.18
C LEU A 62 -12.81 1.01 6.46
N LEU A 63 -11.59 0.45 6.50
CA LEU A 63 -11.07 -0.31 7.63
C LEU A 63 -10.21 0.53 8.61
N TRP A 64 -10.03 1.82 8.32
CA TRP A 64 -9.38 2.83 9.17
C TRP A 64 -10.40 3.88 9.62
#